data_AF-A0A9J6FMG8-F1
#
_entry.id   AF-A0A9J6FMG8-F1
#
_cell.length_a   1.000
_cell.length_b   1.000
_cell.length_c   1.000
_cell.angle_alpha   90.00
_cell.angle_beta   90.00
_cell.angle_gamma   90.00
#
_symmetry.space_group_name_H-M   'P 1'
#
loop_
_entity.id
_entity.type
_entity.pdbx_description
1 polymer ?
#
loop_
_entity_poly.entity_id
_entity_poly.type
_entity_poly.pdbx_seq_one_letter_code
_entity_poly.pdbx_strand_id
1 'polypeptide(L)'
;MVDTLDQAVGVVLDALHERSMLENCIIVFSSDNGADLLGRGSSWPLRGTKGTLWEGGVRTPAFVWSPLLEARGRVSWDLMHFVDWLPTFYQIAGKLISTH
;
A
#
# COMPACT_ATOMS: atom_id res chain seq x y z
N MET A 1 3.58 -4.59 -18.10
CA MET A 1 2.47 -4.27 -17.18
C MET A 1 2.99 -3.61 -15.90
N VAL A 2 3.87 -4.23 -15.13
CA VAL A 2 4.42 -3.61 -13.89
C VAL A 2 5.14 -2.29 -14.19
N ASP A 3 6.01 -2.27 -15.20
CA ASP A 3 6.69 -1.04 -15.66
C ASP A 3 5.71 0.08 -16.06
N THR A 4 4.67 -0.24 -16.82
CA THR A 4 3.63 0.71 -17.20
C THR A 4 2.84 1.23 -16.00
N LEU A 5 2.57 0.38 -15.00
CA LEU A 5 1.93 0.80 -13.75
C LEU A 5 2.83 1.77 -12.99
N ASP A 6 4.12 1.49 -12.88
CA ASP A 6 5.10 2.35 -12.21
C ASP A 6 5.16 3.73 -12.87
N GLN A 7 5.24 3.79 -14.21
CA GLN A 7 5.18 5.04 -14.96
C GLN A 7 3.87 5.80 -14.73
N ALA A 8 2.73 5.10 -14.69
CA ALA A 8 1.43 5.73 -14.43
C ALA A 8 1.34 6.30 -13.00
N VAL A 9 1.92 5.64 -12.01
CA VAL A 9 2.05 6.17 -10.64
C VAL A 9 2.91 7.43 -10.65
N GLY A 10 4.01 7.45 -11.42
CA GLY A 10 4.84 8.63 -11.64
C GLY A 10 4.04 9.82 -12.19
N VAL A 11 3.23 9.60 -13.23
CA VAL A 11 2.37 10.65 -13.80
C VAL A 11 1.39 11.23 -12.77
N VAL A 12 0.82 10.40 -11.89
CA VAL A 12 -0.07 10.88 -10.82
C VAL A 12 0.71 11.69 -9.79
N LEU A 13 1.88 11.23 -9.37
CA LEU A 13 2.76 11.93 -8.44
C LEU A 13 3.18 13.30 -8.99
N ASP A 14 3.59 13.37 -10.26
CA ASP A 14 3.97 14.61 -10.93
C ASP A 14 2.81 15.61 -10.96
N ALA A 15 1.60 15.16 -11.33
CA ALA A 15 0.42 16.01 -11.35
C ALA A 15 0.03 16.54 -9.96
N LEU A 16 0.21 15.72 -8.91
CA LEU A 16 0.01 16.15 -7.51
C LEU A 16 1.08 17.14 -7.06
N HIS A 17 2.33 16.94 -7.50
CA HIS A 17 3.47 17.82 -7.19
C HIS A 17 3.29 19.21 -7.82
N GLU A 18 2.95 19.26 -9.11
CA GLU A 18 2.72 20.51 -9.86
C GLU A 18 1.60 21.37 -9.26
N ARG A 19 0.68 20.76 -8.52
CA ARG A 19 -0.45 21.42 -7.85
C ARG A 19 -0.19 21.71 -6.37
N SER A 20 1.04 21.52 -5.89
CA SER A 20 1.41 21.64 -4.46
C SER A 20 0.56 20.77 -3.52
N MET A 21 -0.03 19.67 -4.03
CA MET A 21 -0.90 18.80 -3.23
C MET A 21 -0.10 17.77 -2.43
N LEU A 22 1.12 17.45 -2.88
CA LEU A 22 1.97 16.45 -2.21
C LEU A 22 2.35 16.81 -0.78
N GLU A 23 2.45 18.10 -0.44
CA GLU A 23 2.82 18.59 0.89
C GLU A 23 1.87 18.13 2.00
N ASN A 24 0.61 17.89 1.64
CA ASN A 24 -0.43 17.40 2.55
C ASN A 24 -1.12 16.16 1.95
N CYS A 25 -0.32 15.21 1.46
CA CYS A 25 -0.81 13.97 0.86
C CYS A 25 -0.26 12.75 1.61
N ILE A 26 -1.09 11.72 1.76
CA ILE A 26 -0.66 10.38 2.15
C ILE A 26 -0.95 9.46 0.98
N ILE A 27 0.09 8.79 0.50
CA ILE A 27 0.01 7.84 -0.59
C ILE A 27 0.22 6.45 0.01
N VAL A 28 -0.74 5.57 -0.23
CA VAL A 28 -0.65 4.16 0.12
C VAL A 28 -0.67 3.36 -1.17
N PHE A 29 0.31 2.46 -1.31
CA PHE A 29 0.34 1.46 -2.36
C PHE A 29 0.28 0.09 -1.71
N SER A 30 -0.59 -0.77 -2.23
CA SER A 30 -0.74 -2.16 -1.77
C SER A 30 -1.30 -3.01 -2.91
N SER A 31 -1.02 -4.31 -2.88
CA SER A 31 -1.74 -5.30 -3.71
C SER A 31 -2.97 -5.84 -2.98
N ASP A 32 -3.98 -6.29 -3.73
CA ASP A 32 -5.24 -6.88 -3.23
C ASP A 32 -5.05 -8.33 -2.74
N ASN A 33 -4.16 -9.07 -3.40
CA ASN A 33 -3.76 -10.43 -3.07
C ASN A 33 -2.31 -10.71 -3.52
N GLY A 34 -1.78 -11.87 -3.14
CA GLY A 34 -0.50 -12.37 -3.63
C GLY A 34 -0.48 -12.67 -5.13
N ALA A 35 0.69 -12.98 -5.70
CA ALA A 35 0.85 -13.14 -7.14
C ALA A 35 0.08 -14.36 -7.69
N ASP A 36 -0.38 -14.26 -8.94
CA ASP A 36 -0.75 -15.42 -9.74
C ASP A 36 0.52 -15.97 -10.44
N LEU A 37 0.94 -17.17 -10.03
CA LEU A 37 2.17 -17.80 -10.51
C LEU A 37 2.08 -18.35 -11.94
N LEU A 38 0.94 -18.18 -12.64
CA LEU A 38 0.80 -18.46 -14.08
C LEU A 38 1.45 -17.39 -14.97
N GLY A 39 2.63 -16.89 -14.57
CA GLY A 39 3.39 -15.87 -15.31
C GLY A 39 2.93 -14.43 -15.09
N ARG A 40 2.12 -14.16 -14.05
CA ARG A 40 1.59 -12.81 -13.76
C ARG A 40 2.22 -12.14 -12.55
N GLY A 41 3.27 -12.74 -11.98
CA GLY A 41 4.03 -12.17 -10.87
C GLY A 41 4.87 -13.23 -10.16
N SER A 42 5.41 -12.86 -9.00
CA SER A 42 6.17 -13.75 -8.13
C SER A 42 5.77 -13.50 -6.68
N SER A 43 5.60 -14.58 -5.92
CA SER A 43 5.43 -14.55 -4.47
C SER A 43 6.70 -14.98 -3.73
N TRP A 44 7.83 -15.18 -4.43
CA TRP A 44 9.08 -15.60 -3.78
C TRP A 44 9.49 -14.62 -2.67
N PRO A 45 9.96 -15.09 -1.49
CA PRO A 45 10.23 -16.49 -1.11
C PRO A 45 9.04 -17.20 -0.44
N LEU A 46 7.85 -16.60 -0.48
CA LEU A 46 6.67 -17.04 0.26
C LEU A 46 5.99 -18.24 -0.41
N ARG A 47 5.46 -19.15 0.42
CA ARG A 47 4.69 -20.32 -0.03
C ARG A 47 3.31 -19.88 -0.53
N GLY A 48 2.86 -20.43 -1.65
CA GLY A 48 1.49 -20.24 -2.16
C GLY A 48 1.35 -19.17 -3.24
N THR A 49 0.11 -18.99 -3.69
CA THR A 49 -0.29 -18.13 -4.81
C THR A 49 -1.66 -17.51 -4.52
N LYS A 50 -2.09 -16.55 -5.35
CA LYS A 50 -3.46 -16.01 -5.33
C LYS A 50 -4.51 -17.12 -5.12
N GLY A 51 -5.44 -16.89 -4.20
CA GLY A 51 -6.52 -17.84 -3.87
C GLY A 51 -6.15 -18.89 -2.82
N THR A 52 -4.93 -18.86 -2.29
CA THR A 52 -4.51 -19.73 -1.18
C THR A 52 -4.34 -18.95 0.11
N LEU A 53 -4.48 -19.62 1.26
CA LEU A 53 -4.28 -19.02 2.60
C LEU A 53 -2.80 -19.03 3.06
N TRP A 54 -1.89 -19.48 2.21
CA TRP A 54 -0.45 -19.40 2.51
C TRP A 54 0.04 -17.96 2.30
N GLU A 55 1.16 -17.61 2.93
CA GLU A 55 1.77 -16.27 2.86
C GLU A 55 1.81 -15.69 1.44
N GLY A 56 2.21 -16.46 0.44
CA GLY A 56 2.30 -16.01 -0.96
C GLY A 56 0.94 -15.75 -1.64
N GLY A 57 -0.18 -16.07 -1.00
CA GLY A 57 -1.53 -15.74 -1.44
C GLY A 57 -2.14 -14.51 -0.75
N VAL A 58 -1.71 -14.19 0.48
CA VAL A 58 -2.33 -13.14 1.31
C VAL A 58 -1.38 -12.02 1.75
N ARG A 59 -0.08 -12.28 1.81
CA ARG A 59 0.94 -11.29 2.16
C ARG A 59 1.40 -10.58 0.90
N THR A 60 1.22 -9.27 0.89
CA THR A 60 1.46 -8.40 -0.27
C THR A 60 2.49 -7.32 0.04
N PRO A 61 3.14 -6.75 -1.00
CA PRO A 61 3.90 -5.52 -0.82
C PRO A 61 2.93 -4.39 -0.45
N ALA A 62 3.30 -3.60 0.56
CA ALA A 62 2.63 -2.37 0.91
C ALA A 62 3.67 -1.30 1.31
N PHE A 63 3.44 -0.06 0.90
CA PHE A 63 4.24 1.07 1.33
C PHE A 63 3.38 2.31 1.54
N VAL A 64 3.80 3.14 2.48
CA VAL A 64 3.17 4.42 2.81
C VAL A 64 4.20 5.52 2.59
N TRP A 65 3.82 6.53 1.83
CA TRP A 65 4.62 7.72 1.60
C TRP A 65 3.84 8.96 2.00
N SER A 66 4.49 9.88 2.71
CA SER A 66 3.96 11.21 2.98
C SER A 66 5.06 12.12 3.56
N PRO A 67 5.11 13.41 3.19
CA PRO A 67 5.90 14.40 3.91
C PRO A 67 5.35 14.70 5.32
N LEU A 68 4.18 14.19 5.71
CA LEU A 68 3.65 14.35 7.06
C LEU A 68 4.20 13.31 8.05
N LEU A 69 4.82 12.23 7.55
CA LEU A 69 5.42 11.22 8.41
C LEU A 69 6.75 11.73 8.99
N GLU A 70 6.88 11.67 10.32
CA GLU A 70 8.10 12.03 11.05
C GLU A 70 9.24 11.04 10.74
N ALA A 71 8.94 9.74 10.77
CA ALA A 71 9.92 8.67 10.52
C ALA A 71 9.79 8.13 9.09
N ARG A 72 10.56 8.70 8.16
CA ARG A 72 10.64 8.26 6.75
C ARG A 72 11.78 7.28 6.52
N GLY A 73 11.68 6.44 5.48
CA GLY A 73 12.72 5.48 5.12
C GLY A 73 12.88 4.33 6.10
N ARG A 74 11.84 4.01 6.88
CA ARG A 74 11.84 2.89 7.82
C ARG A 74 11.02 1.70 7.32
N VAL A 75 11.31 0.53 7.88
CA VAL A 75 10.52 -0.71 7.73
C VAL A 75 9.78 -0.98 9.04
N SER A 76 8.48 -1.27 8.98
CA SER A 76 7.75 -1.87 10.10
C SER A 76 7.71 -3.38 9.94
N TRP A 77 7.95 -4.08 11.05
CA TRP A 77 7.76 -5.53 11.16
C TRP A 77 6.46 -5.89 11.87
N ASP A 78 5.69 -4.89 12.27
CA ASP A 78 4.39 -5.07 12.93
C ASP A 78 3.39 -5.71 11.97
N LEU A 79 2.48 -6.51 12.53
CA LEU A 79 1.39 -7.09 11.77
C LEU A 79 0.39 -5.99 11.40
N MET A 80 0.01 -5.96 10.13
CA MET A 80 -1.00 -5.07 9.58
C MET A 80 -1.93 -5.90 8.70
N HIS A 81 -3.23 -5.62 8.78
CA HIS A 81 -4.26 -6.24 7.97
C HIS A 81 -4.91 -5.19 7.07
N PHE A 82 -5.35 -5.58 5.86
CA PHE A 82 -5.96 -4.66 4.89
C PHE A 82 -7.13 -3.83 5.47
N VAL A 83 -7.86 -4.38 6.44
CA VAL A 83 -8.98 -3.70 7.10
C VAL A 83 -8.56 -2.53 7.99
N ASP A 84 -7.28 -2.46 8.39
CA ASP A 84 -6.75 -1.39 9.23
C ASP A 84 -6.70 -0.05 8.47
N TRP A 85 -6.69 -0.08 7.13
CA TRP A 85 -6.71 1.15 6.33
C TRP A 85 -7.92 2.03 6.63
N LEU A 86 -9.12 1.43 6.78
CA LEU A 86 -10.33 2.19 7.05
C LEU A 86 -10.25 2.97 8.37
N PRO A 87 -10.02 2.34 9.54
CA PRO A 87 -9.90 3.07 10.79
C PRO A 87 -8.71 4.04 10.79
N THR A 88 -7.58 3.69 10.15
CA THR A 88 -6.42 4.60 10.03
C THR A 88 -6.75 5.86 9.26
N PHE A 89 -7.35 5.77 8.07
CA PHE A 89 -7.71 6.95 7.28
C PHE A 89 -8.81 7.78 7.95
N TYR A 90 -9.74 7.12 8.64
CA TYR A 90 -10.77 7.81 9.39
C TYR A 90 -10.19 8.68 10.51
N GLN A 91 -9.24 8.13 11.27
CA GLN A 91 -8.51 8.87 12.31
C GLN A 91 -7.69 10.02 11.72
N ILE A 92 -6.95 9.79 10.63
CA ILE A 92 -6.15 10.82 9.94
C ILE A 92 -7.02 11.97 9.43
N ALA A 93 -8.22 11.68 8.93
CA ALA A 93 -9.19 12.69 8.50
C ALA A 93 -9.81 13.49 9.67
N GLY A 94 -9.33 13.30 10.90
CA GLY A 94 -9.79 14.01 12.10
C GLY A 94 -11.10 13.49 12.68
N LYS A 95 -11.53 12.27 12.32
CA LYS A 95 -12.75 11.67 12.86
C LYS A 95 -12.40 10.55 13.84
N LEU A 96 -12.97 10.59 15.04
CA LEU A 96 -12.83 9.53 16.04
C LEU A 96 -13.82 8.40 15.75
N ILE A 97 -13.33 7.17 15.72
CA ILE A 97 -14.18 5.99 15.60
C ILE A 97 -14.94 5.86 16.92
N SER A 98 -16.26 6.01 16.87
CA SER A 98 -17.14 5.60 17.96
C SER A 98 -17.10 4.08 18.06
N THR A 99 -16.28 3.56 18.96
CA THR A 99 -16.41 2.17 19.42
C THR A 99 -17.64 2.10 20.31
N HIS A 100 -18.69 1.41 19.86
CA HIS A 100 -19.78 0.98 20.73
C HIS A 100 -19.28 0.04 21.82
#